data_AF-A0A6A6YCP0-F1
#
_entry.id   AF-A0A6A6YCP0-F1
#
_cell.length_a   1.000
_cell.length_b   1.000
_cell.length_c   1.000
_cell.angle_alpha   90.00
_cell.angle_beta   90.00
_cell.angle_gamma   90.00
#
_symmetry.space_group_name_H-M   'P 1'
#
loop_
_entity.id
_entity.type
_entity.pdbx_description
1 polymer ?
#
loop_
_entity_poly.entity_id
_entity_poly.type
_entity_poly.pdbx_seq_one_letter_code
_entity_poly.pdbx_strand_id
1 'polypeptide(L)'
;MADLYLFLELVELLKNTERRGWVIRGVPNPESVCDHMYHMALMCRAVPGFDEETRTKAEYMALVHDMGEALVGDIAPSDGISAEEKYTREEMALKFLACTITQVAALQPRINNLYARKLLSEHQL
;
A
#
# COMPACT_ATOMS: atom_id res chain seq x y z
N MET A 1 16.13 -6.77 14.86
CA MET A 1 16.79 -6.76 13.52
C MET A 1 16.20 -7.84 12.61
N ALA A 2 16.02 -9.09 13.07
CA ALA A 2 15.36 -10.13 12.27
C ALA A 2 13.94 -9.74 11.81
N ASP A 3 13.16 -9.09 12.68
CA ASP A 3 11.79 -8.67 12.33
C ASP A 3 11.74 -7.58 11.24
N LEU A 4 12.71 -6.65 11.26
CA LEU A 4 12.87 -5.65 10.21
C LEU A 4 13.25 -6.29 8.87
N TYR A 5 14.13 -7.30 8.89
CA TYR A 5 14.53 -8.02 7.69
C TYR A 5 13.33 -8.75 7.08
N LEU A 6 12.54 -9.45 7.91
CA LEU A 6 11.29 -10.09 7.46
C LEU A 6 10.32 -9.08 6.85
N PHE A 7 10.11 -7.92 7.49
CA PHE A 7 9.26 -6.88 6.93
C PHE A 7 9.73 -6.45 5.53
N LEU A 8 11.03 -6.17 5.39
CA LEU A 8 11.60 -5.72 4.13
C LEU A 8 11.50 -6.79 3.02
N GLU A 9 11.72 -8.06 3.35
CA GLU A 9 11.54 -9.18 2.40
C GLU A 9 10.08 -9.30 1.94
N LEU A 10 9.12 -9.15 2.86
CA LEU A 10 7.70 -9.21 2.51
C LEU A 10 7.29 -8.03 1.62
N VAL A 11 7.72 -6.81 1.96
CA VAL A 11 7.42 -5.62 1.14
C VAL A 11 8.12 -5.68 -0.22
N GLU A 12 9.28 -6.31 -0.32
CA GLU A 12 9.99 -6.51 -1.59
C GLU A 12 9.15 -7.33 -2.61
N LEU A 13 8.20 -8.15 -2.16
CA LEU A 13 7.28 -8.86 -3.05
C LEU A 13 6.51 -7.92 -3.98
N LEU A 14 6.25 -6.67 -3.56
CA LEU A 14 5.57 -5.65 -4.38
C LEU A 14 6.32 -5.32 -5.68
N LYS A 15 7.64 -5.55 -5.75
CA LYS A 15 8.41 -5.38 -6.99
C LYS A 15 8.06 -6.43 -8.05
N ASN A 16 7.53 -7.57 -7.61
CA ASN A 16 7.15 -8.70 -8.46
C ASN A 16 5.62 -8.85 -8.60
N THR A 17 4.83 -8.04 -7.87
CA THR A 17 3.38 -7.96 -8.03
C THR A 17 3.08 -7.02 -9.19
N GLU A 18 2.74 -7.58 -10.36
CA GLU A 18 2.29 -6.80 -11.51
C GLU A 18 0.90 -6.20 -11.26
N ARG A 19 0.67 -4.97 -11.75
CA ARG A 19 -0.65 -4.35 -11.70
C ARG A 19 -1.64 -5.14 -12.57
N ARG A 20 -2.59 -5.79 -11.90
CA ARG A 20 -3.51 -6.79 -12.44
C ARG A 20 -4.35 -6.25 -13.58
N GLY A 21 -4.77 -4.99 -13.51
CA GLY A 21 -5.51 -4.33 -14.58
C GLY A 21 -4.77 -4.31 -15.93
N TRP A 22 -3.45 -4.11 -15.92
CA TRP A 22 -2.62 -4.14 -17.12
C TRP A 22 -2.42 -5.57 -17.65
N VAL A 23 -2.22 -6.52 -16.73
CA VAL A 23 -2.11 -7.97 -17.06
C VAL A 23 -3.36 -8.45 -17.80
N ILE A 24 -4.55 -8.15 -17.27
CA ILE A 24 -5.84 -8.53 -17.86
C ILE A 24 -6.00 -7.94 -19.27
N ARG A 25 -5.46 -6.74 -19.50
CA ARG A 25 -5.51 -6.02 -20.77
C ARG A 25 -4.43 -6.46 -21.76
N GLY A 26 -3.56 -7.40 -21.39
CA GLY A 26 -2.48 -7.90 -22.23
C GLY A 26 -1.40 -6.85 -22.52
N VAL A 27 -1.20 -5.89 -21.62
CA VAL A 27 -0.11 -4.92 -21.75
C VAL A 27 1.23 -5.63 -21.53
N PRO A 28 2.20 -5.50 -22.45
CA PRO A 28 3.52 -6.11 -22.26
C PRO A 28 4.30 -5.37 -21.17
N ASN A 29 5.00 -6.14 -20.32
CA ASN A 29 5.76 -5.63 -19.17
C ASN A 29 4.95 -4.64 -18.30
N PRO A 30 3.86 -5.09 -17.67
CA PRO A 30 3.10 -4.27 -16.72
C PRO A 30 3.99 -3.64 -15.65
N GLU A 31 3.63 -2.44 -15.20
CA GLU A 31 4.25 -1.86 -14.01
C GLU A 31 3.99 -2.75 -12.79
N SER A 32 4.94 -2.78 -11.86
CA SER A 32 4.73 -3.39 -10.55
C SER A 32 3.93 -2.47 -9.63
N VAL A 33 3.38 -3.01 -8.56
CA VAL A 33 2.75 -2.21 -7.49
C VAL A 33 3.76 -1.23 -6.87
N CYS A 34 5.04 -1.63 -6.77
CA CYS A 34 6.11 -0.75 -6.29
C CYS A 34 6.33 0.46 -7.23
N ASP A 35 6.32 0.25 -8.55
CA ASP A 35 6.44 1.33 -9.54
C ASP A 35 5.27 2.32 -9.42
N HIS A 36 4.06 1.79 -9.28
CA HIS A 36 2.83 2.57 -9.09
C HIS A 36 2.91 3.47 -7.85
N MET A 37 3.24 2.89 -6.69
CA MET A 37 3.33 3.61 -5.42
C MET A 37 4.44 4.65 -5.42
N TYR A 38 5.59 4.35 -6.02
CA TYR A 38 6.70 5.30 -6.17
C TYR A 38 6.29 6.51 -7.00
N HIS A 39 5.64 6.28 -8.15
CA HIS A 39 5.18 7.35 -9.01
C HIS A 39 4.13 8.24 -8.31
N MET A 40 3.19 7.65 -7.58
CA MET A 40 2.21 8.39 -6.78
C MET A 40 2.87 9.26 -5.70
N ALA A 41 3.87 8.73 -4.99
CA ALA A 41 4.59 9.49 -3.97
C ALA A 41 5.29 10.73 -4.56
N LEU A 42 5.92 10.59 -5.74
CA LEU A 42 6.50 11.71 -6.47
C LEU A 42 5.43 12.74 -6.88
N MET A 43 4.27 12.28 -7.36
CA MET A 43 3.14 13.16 -7.68
C MET A 43 2.69 13.95 -6.44
N CYS A 44 2.51 13.30 -5.29
CA CYS A 44 2.15 13.98 -4.04
C CYS A 44 3.15 15.08 -3.67
N ARG A 45 4.45 14.87 -3.91
CA ARG A 45 5.49 15.89 -3.68
C ARG A 45 5.53 16.99 -4.73
N ALA A 46 5.15 16.72 -5.97
CA ALA A 46 5.18 17.70 -7.06
C ALA A 46 3.92 18.58 -7.12
N VAL A 47 2.78 18.11 -6.60
CA VAL A 47 1.51 18.84 -6.67
C VAL A 47 1.61 20.20 -5.95
N PRO A 48 1.25 21.30 -6.62
CA PRO A 48 1.20 22.62 -5.99
C PRO A 48 -0.04 22.78 -5.12
N GLY A 49 -0.01 23.73 -4.18
CA GLY A 49 -1.17 24.09 -3.36
C GLY A 49 -1.35 23.31 -2.05
N PHE A 50 -0.60 22.22 -1.84
CA PHE A 50 -0.53 21.56 -0.53
C PHE A 50 0.51 22.22 0.38
N ASP A 51 0.12 22.46 1.63
CA ASP A 51 1.06 22.73 2.71
C ASP A 51 1.97 21.50 2.97
N GLU A 52 3.08 21.70 3.68
CA GLU A 52 4.08 20.64 3.89
C GLU A 52 3.55 19.46 4.71
N GLU A 53 2.63 19.70 5.64
CA GLU A 53 2.04 18.65 6.48
C GLU A 53 1.13 17.74 5.65
N THR A 54 0.26 18.33 4.84
CA THR A 54 -0.63 17.64 3.91
C THR A 54 0.18 16.87 2.87
N ARG A 55 1.21 17.51 2.30
CA ARG A 55 2.12 16.91 1.32
C ARG A 55 2.83 15.69 1.88
N THR A 56 3.40 15.81 3.08
CA THR A 56 4.10 14.71 3.76
C THR A 56 3.16 13.54 4.06
N LYS A 57 1.93 13.82 4.54
CA LYS A 57 0.94 12.76 4.80
C LYS A 57 0.52 12.04 3.51
N ALA A 58 0.31 12.78 2.43
CA ALA A 58 -0.08 12.22 1.14
C ALA A 58 1.04 11.34 0.56
N GLU A 59 2.30 11.80 0.63
CA GLU A 59 3.46 11.01 0.22
C GLU A 59 3.56 9.69 1.02
N TYR A 60 3.49 9.75 2.35
CA TYR A 60 3.52 8.53 3.16
C TYR A 60 2.33 7.60 2.89
N MET A 61 1.13 8.15 2.64
CA MET A 61 -0.04 7.34 2.27
C MET A 61 0.20 6.62 0.94
N ALA A 62 0.70 7.33 -0.08
CA ALA A 62 1.01 6.74 -1.37
C ALA A 62 2.01 5.57 -1.23
N LEU A 63 3.01 5.71 -0.35
CA LEU A 63 4.01 4.68 -0.05
C LEU A 63 3.50 3.48 0.76
N VAL A 64 2.28 3.49 1.28
CA VAL A 64 1.76 2.36 2.08
C VAL A 64 0.38 1.86 1.65
N HIS A 65 -0.35 2.59 0.81
CA HIS A 65 -1.76 2.29 0.56
C HIS A 65 -1.98 0.90 -0.06
N ASP A 66 -1.15 0.47 -1.01
CA ASP A 66 -1.23 -0.85 -1.64
C ASP A 66 -0.24 -1.87 -1.02
N MET A 67 0.35 -1.56 0.15
CA MET A 67 1.36 -2.43 0.77
C MET A 67 0.82 -3.83 1.13
N GLY A 68 -0.49 -3.96 1.39
CA GLY A 68 -1.14 -5.26 1.62
C GLY A 68 -1.08 -6.20 0.40
N GLU A 69 -0.99 -5.65 -0.81
CA GLU A 69 -0.92 -6.41 -2.07
C GLU A 69 0.35 -7.27 -2.17
N ALA A 70 1.34 -7.02 -1.31
CA ALA A 70 2.51 -7.89 -1.14
C ALA A 70 2.13 -9.33 -0.76
N LEU A 71 1.01 -9.50 -0.05
CA LEU A 71 0.56 -10.79 0.47
C LEU A 71 -0.70 -11.30 -0.23
N VAL A 72 -1.58 -10.40 -0.68
CA VAL A 72 -2.88 -10.77 -1.27
C VAL A 72 -2.92 -10.63 -2.79
N GLY A 73 -1.87 -10.05 -3.39
CA GLY A 73 -1.84 -9.67 -4.80
C GLY A 73 -2.67 -8.43 -5.11
N ASP A 74 -2.50 -7.87 -6.32
CA ASP A 74 -3.37 -6.80 -6.83
C ASP A 74 -4.71 -7.41 -7.27
N ILE A 75 -5.77 -7.14 -6.52
CA ILE A 75 -7.12 -7.66 -6.76
C ILE A 75 -7.88 -6.68 -7.66
N ALA A 76 -8.12 -7.07 -8.91
CA ALA A 76 -8.86 -6.27 -9.86
C ALA A 76 -10.38 -6.53 -9.79
N PRO A 77 -11.23 -5.59 -10.26
CA PRO A 77 -12.68 -5.76 -10.27
C PRO A 77 -13.17 -7.02 -11.00
N SER A 78 -12.43 -7.52 -12.00
CA SER A 78 -12.78 -8.72 -12.75
C SER A 78 -12.46 -10.04 -12.05
N ASP A 79 -11.76 -10.01 -10.91
CA ASP A 79 -11.40 -11.23 -10.17
C ASP A 79 -12.57 -11.80 -9.34
N GLY A 80 -13.74 -11.14 -9.35
CA GLY A 80 -14.98 -11.67 -8.75
C GLY A 80 -15.00 -11.66 -7.22
N ILE A 81 -14.08 -10.92 -6.59
CA ILE A 81 -14.01 -10.72 -5.14
C ILE A 81 -14.89 -9.52 -4.76
N SER A 82 -15.71 -9.67 -3.71
CA SER A 82 -16.54 -8.56 -3.22
C SER A 82 -15.66 -7.47 -2.58
N ALA A 83 -16.15 -6.24 -2.55
CA ALA A 83 -15.44 -5.13 -1.91
C ALA A 83 -15.12 -5.41 -0.43
N GLU A 84 -16.05 -6.04 0.30
CA GLU A 84 -15.89 -6.41 1.71
C GLU A 84 -14.79 -7.47 1.92
N GLU A 85 -14.75 -8.48 1.05
CA GLU A 85 -13.72 -9.53 1.11
C GLU A 85 -12.35 -8.97 0.71
N LYS A 86 -12.29 -8.14 -0.35
CA LYS A 86 -11.07 -7.43 -0.75
C LYS A 86 -10.51 -6.62 0.43
N TYR A 87 -11.37 -5.81 1.04
CA TYR A 87 -11.03 -5.00 2.19
C TYR A 87 -10.50 -5.85 3.35
N THR A 88 -11.19 -6.93 3.70
CA THR A 88 -10.78 -7.80 4.82
C THR A 88 -9.41 -8.44 4.57
N ARG A 89 -9.16 -8.93 3.35
CA ARG A 89 -7.87 -9.50 2.95
C ARG A 89 -6.74 -8.48 3.06
N GLU A 90 -6.95 -7.30 2.49
CA GLU A 90 -5.97 -6.21 2.51
C GLU A 90 -5.70 -5.71 3.93
N GLU A 91 -6.74 -5.57 4.75
CA GLU A 91 -6.61 -5.16 6.14
C GLU A 91 -5.83 -6.19 6.97
N MET A 92 -6.12 -7.48 6.80
CA MET A 92 -5.39 -8.56 7.47
C MET A 92 -3.92 -8.62 7.06
N ALA A 93 -3.65 -8.48 5.76
CA ALA A 93 -2.29 -8.44 5.22
C ALA A 93 -1.49 -7.27 5.82
N LEU A 94 -2.08 -6.08 5.84
CA LEU A 94 -1.44 -4.89 6.38
C LEU A 94 -1.20 -4.98 7.89
N LYS A 95 -2.18 -5.52 8.65
CA LYS A 95 -2.02 -5.81 10.08
C LYS A 95 -0.87 -6.78 10.33
N PHE A 96 -0.76 -7.83 9.53
CA PHE A 96 0.35 -8.78 9.62
C PHE A 96 1.70 -8.10 9.35
N LEU A 97 1.82 -7.31 8.28
CA LEU A 97 3.03 -6.54 7.98
C LEU A 97 3.38 -5.57 9.11
N ALA A 98 2.40 -4.86 9.68
CA ALA A 98 2.63 -3.98 10.83
C ALA A 98 3.16 -4.77 12.04
N CYS A 99 2.65 -5.97 12.30
CA CYS A 99 3.13 -6.86 13.35
C CYS A 99 4.60 -7.30 13.14
N THR A 100 5.07 -7.38 11.90
CA THR A 100 6.49 -7.68 11.62
C THR A 100 7.44 -6.53 11.98
N ILE A 101 6.95 -5.30 12.13
CA ILE A 101 7.79 -4.14 12.50
C ILE A 101 7.64 -3.78 13.98
N THR A 102 6.66 -4.33 14.72
CA THR A 102 6.31 -3.92 16.09
C THR A 102 7.41 -4.04 17.16
N GLN A 103 8.62 -4.53 16.84
CA GLN A 103 9.79 -4.41 17.72
C GLN A 103 10.63 -3.12 17.50
N VAL A 104 10.21 -2.24 16.58
CA VAL A 104 10.86 -0.93 16.34
C VAL A 104 9.93 0.19 16.81
N ALA A 105 10.04 0.56 18.09
CA ALA A 105 9.15 1.48 18.81
C ALA A 105 8.94 2.88 18.17
N ALA A 106 9.68 3.26 17.12
CA ALA A 106 9.64 4.60 16.52
C ALA A 106 8.59 4.79 15.41
N LEU A 107 8.17 3.72 14.70
CA LEU A 107 7.30 3.84 13.51
C LEU A 107 5.82 3.53 13.79
N GLN A 108 5.54 2.81 14.88
CA GLN A 108 4.21 2.32 15.26
C GLN A 108 3.12 3.42 15.27
N PRO A 109 3.35 4.61 15.86
CA PRO A 109 2.29 5.63 15.95
C PRO A 109 1.95 6.27 14.60
N ARG A 110 2.92 6.40 13.69
CA ARG A 110 2.74 7.08 12.40
C ARG A 110 2.05 6.19 11.38
N ILE A 111 2.48 4.93 11.33
CA ILE A 111 1.89 3.88 10.51
C ILE A 111 0.41 3.69 10.88
N ASN A 112 0.10 3.53 12.17
CA ASN A 112 -1.29 3.40 12.63
C ASN A 112 -2.17 4.64 12.36
N ASN A 113 -1.60 5.85 12.41
CA ASN A 113 -2.36 7.09 12.16
C ASN A 113 -2.67 7.29 10.67
N LEU A 114 -1.74 6.94 9.78
CA LEU A 114 -1.98 6.92 8.35
C LEU A 114 -3.05 5.86 8.01
N TYR A 115 -2.98 4.69 8.63
CA TYR A 115 -3.98 3.63 8.44
C TYR A 115 -5.38 4.02 8.90
N ALA A 116 -5.54 4.57 10.09
CA ALA A 116 -6.84 5.04 10.57
C ALA A 116 -7.51 6.03 9.59
N ARG A 117 -6.73 6.81 8.85
CA ARG A 117 -7.23 7.77 7.86
C ARG A 117 -7.62 7.11 6.53
N LYS A 118 -6.86 6.13 6.04
CA LYS A 118 -7.25 5.33 4.86
C LYS A 118 -8.58 4.63 5.10
N LEU A 119 -8.71 3.99 6.27
CA LEU A 119 -9.92 3.27 6.70
C LEU A 119 -11.15 4.20 6.74
N LEU A 120 -10.99 5.45 7.19
CA LEU A 120 -12.08 6.43 7.23
C LEU A 120 -12.46 6.97 5.84
N SER A 121 -11.52 7.06 4.89
CA SER A 121 -11.81 7.55 3.54
C SER A 121 -12.53 6.51 2.66
N GLU A 122 -12.29 5.22 2.88
CA GLU A 122 -12.92 4.15 2.09
C GLU A 122 -14.35 3.80 2.56
N HIS A 123 -14.71 4.13 3.81
CA HIS A 123 -16.08 3.98 4.34
C HIS A 123 -17.04 5.13 3.99
N GLN A 124 -16.58 6.17 3.28
CA GLN A 124 -17.40 7.32 2.89
C GLN A 124 -17.85 7.31 1.41
N LEU A 125 -17.64 6.21 0.69
CA LEU A 125 -18.08 6.02 -0.70
C LEU A 125 -19.03 4.82 -0.84
#